data_AF-A0A2W1AIN1-F1
#
_entry.id   AF-A0A2W1AIN1-F1
#
_cell.length_a   1.000
_cell.length_b   1.000
_cell.length_c   1.000
_cell.angle_alpha   90.00
_cell.angle_beta   90.00
_cell.angle_gamma   90.00
#
_symmetry.space_group_name_H-M   'P 1'
#
loop_
_entity.id
_entity.type
_entity.pdbx_description
1 polymer ?
#
loop_
_entity_poly.entity_id
_entity_poly.type
_entity_poly.pdbx_seq_one_letter_code
_entity_poly.pdbx_strand_id
1 'polypeptide(L)'
;MYREGLLNDQRFAQMWVDSRQQSRPKSRKSIKQELLSKGISEHLAEKSVSLLSDIDNAVLCANKKARSLSRLGKDDFYKKLEGYLQRRGFSFSISRTVISEAWDLNQSSFQNTADAINL
;
A
#
# COMPACT_ATOMS: atom_id res chain seq x y z
N MET A 1 2.20 13.12 -36.22
CA MET A 1 1.27 13.57 -35.16
C MET A 1 1.12 12.60 -33.98
N TYR A 2 1.25 11.27 -34.12
CA TYR A 2 1.04 10.33 -32.98
C TYR A 2 2.11 10.33 -31.86
N ARG A 3 3.32 10.83 -32.12
CA ARG A 3 4.43 10.75 -31.14
C ARG A 3 4.28 11.67 -29.93
N GLU A 4 3.65 12.83 -30.10
CA GLU A 4 3.50 13.82 -29.02
C GLU A 4 2.53 13.33 -27.94
N GLY A 5 1.43 12.67 -28.31
CA GLY A 5 0.48 12.08 -27.36
C GLY A 5 1.09 10.93 -26.55
N LEU A 6 1.84 10.04 -27.19
CA LEU A 6 2.47 8.90 -26.50
C LEU A 6 3.52 9.31 -25.45
N LEU A 7 4.31 10.34 -25.75
CA LEU A 7 5.29 10.88 -24.80
C LEU A 7 4.59 11.51 -23.59
N ASN A 8 3.47 12.20 -23.82
CA ASN A 8 2.66 12.79 -22.76
C ASN A 8 2.02 11.72 -21.88
N ASP A 9 1.45 10.67 -22.46
CA ASP A 9 0.83 9.56 -21.72
C ASP A 9 1.83 8.82 -20.84
N GLN A 10 3.04 8.54 -21.37
CA GLN A 10 4.09 7.89 -20.58
C GLN A 10 4.51 8.76 -19.38
N ARG A 11 4.70 10.07 -19.59
CA ARG A 11 5.07 11.00 -18.53
C ARG A 11 3.96 11.11 -17.49
N PHE A 12 2.71 11.21 -17.94
CA PHE A 12 1.55 11.24 -17.06
C PHE A 12 1.46 9.98 -16.20
N ALA A 13 1.62 8.80 -16.82
CA ALA A 13 1.53 7.53 -16.13
C ALA A 13 2.60 7.39 -15.04
N GLN A 14 3.84 7.81 -15.32
CA GLN A 14 4.90 7.83 -14.32
C GLN A 14 4.60 8.79 -13.16
N MET A 15 4.20 10.02 -13.47
CA MET A 15 3.84 11.00 -12.44
C MET A 15 2.68 10.52 -11.55
N TRP A 16 1.72 9.80 -12.13
CA TRP A 16 0.61 9.23 -11.39
C TRP A 16 1.08 8.14 -10.42
N VAL A 17 1.96 7.24 -10.85
CA VAL A 17 2.57 6.21 -10.01
C VAL A 17 3.34 6.85 -8.85
N ASP A 18 4.20 7.83 -9.14
CA ASP A 18 5.01 8.51 -8.13
C ASP A 18 4.14 9.21 -7.08
N SER A 19 3.07 9.90 -7.53
CA SER A 19 2.09 10.53 -6.65
C SER A 19 1.43 9.53 -5.70
N ARG A 20 1.14 8.32 -6.18
CA ARG A 20 0.54 7.25 -5.36
C ARG A 20 1.53 6.66 -4.36
N GLN A 21 2.77 6.41 -4.78
CA GLN A 21 3.82 5.93 -3.88
C GLN A 21 4.06 6.90 -2.71
N GLN A 22 3.99 8.21 -2.96
CA GLN A 22 4.22 9.22 -1.92
C GLN A 22 3.02 9.44 -0.98
N SER A 23 1.81 9.54 -1.52
CA SER A 23 0.65 10.04 -0.75
C SER A 23 -0.29 8.95 -0.27
N ARG A 24 -0.57 7.96 -1.13
CA ARG A 24 -1.62 6.96 -0.91
C ARG A 24 -1.20 5.65 -1.57
N PRO A 25 -0.22 4.91 -1.00
CA PRO A 25 0.22 3.65 -1.56
C PRO A 25 -0.96 2.68 -1.73
N LYS A 26 -0.93 1.92 -2.80
CA LYS A 26 -1.96 0.96 -3.20
C LYS A 26 -1.29 -0.19 -3.93
N SER A 27 -2.05 -1.25 -4.16
CA SER A 27 -1.60 -2.34 -5.02
C SER A 27 -1.30 -1.85 -6.44
N ARG A 28 -0.37 -2.53 -7.10
CA ARG A 28 -0.05 -2.44 -8.53
C ARG A 28 -1.32 -2.51 -9.36
N LYS A 29 -2.18 -3.50 -9.08
CA LYS A 29 -3.47 -3.67 -9.77
C LYS A 29 -4.35 -2.45 -9.63
N SER A 30 -4.50 -1.90 -8.41
CA SER A 30 -5.34 -0.73 -8.21
C SER A 30 -4.79 0.51 -8.91
N ILE A 31 -3.46 0.72 -8.90
CA ILE A 31 -2.84 1.85 -9.60
C ILE A 31 -2.99 1.70 -11.11
N LYS A 32 -2.82 0.49 -11.65
CA LYS A 32 -3.06 0.20 -13.07
C LYS A 32 -4.49 0.56 -13.48
N GLN A 33 -5.49 0.12 -12.71
CA GLN A 33 -6.90 0.44 -13.00
C GLN A 33 -7.18 1.96 -12.96
N GLU A 34 -6.52 2.69 -12.06
CA GLU A 34 -6.61 4.16 -12.06
C GLU A 34 -6.02 4.77 -13.34
N LEU A 35 -4.92 4.25 -13.87
CA LEU A 35 -4.35 4.71 -15.14
C LEU A 35 -5.28 4.40 -16.33
N LEU A 36 -5.86 3.19 -16.37
CA LEU A 36 -6.79 2.79 -17.42
C LEU A 36 -8.05 3.67 -17.43
N SER A 37 -8.63 3.93 -16.27
CA SER A 37 -9.79 4.84 -16.14
C SER A 37 -9.49 6.29 -16.54
N LYS A 38 -8.22 6.66 -16.68
CA LYS A 38 -7.77 7.98 -17.17
C LYS A 38 -7.45 8.00 -18.65
N GLY A 39 -7.68 6.90 -19.35
CA GLY A 39 -7.42 6.78 -20.79
C GLY A 39 -5.99 6.39 -21.15
N ILE A 40 -5.14 6.06 -20.16
CA ILE A 40 -3.81 5.53 -20.46
C ILE A 40 -3.93 4.12 -21.02
N SER A 41 -3.24 3.85 -22.13
CA SER A 41 -3.26 2.54 -22.77
C SER A 41 -2.80 1.42 -21.84
N GLU A 42 -3.32 0.21 -22.05
CA GLU A 42 -2.97 -0.99 -21.28
C GLU A 42 -1.46 -1.22 -21.22
N HIS A 43 -0.77 -1.05 -22.35
CA HIS A 43 0.68 -1.22 -22.43
C HIS A 43 1.45 -0.22 -21.55
N LEU A 44 1.09 1.07 -21.61
CA LEU A 44 1.74 2.10 -20.79
C LEU A 44 1.39 1.94 -19.31
N ALA A 45 0.14 1.61 -19.00
CA ALA A 45 -0.29 1.38 -17.63
C ALA A 45 0.47 0.21 -16.98
N GLU A 46 0.59 -0.93 -17.68
CA GLU A 46 1.37 -2.09 -17.22
C GLU A 46 2.84 -1.73 -17.02
N LYS A 47 3.45 -1.05 -18.01
CA LYS A 47 4.84 -0.63 -17.95
C LYS A 47 5.12 0.26 -16.73
N SER A 48 4.27 1.26 -16.48
CA SER A 48 4.45 2.20 -15.38
C SER A 48 4.35 1.56 -13.99
N VAL A 49 3.58 0.48 -13.84
CA VAL A 49 3.42 -0.21 -12.54
C VAL A 49 4.34 -1.42 -12.37
N SER A 50 5.08 -1.81 -13.41
CA SER A 50 5.88 -3.05 -13.45
C SER A 50 6.93 -3.16 -12.35
N LEU A 51 7.53 -2.05 -11.96
CA LEU A 51 8.55 -1.99 -10.89
C LEU A 51 7.96 -1.89 -9.49
N LEU A 52 6.63 -1.83 -9.36
CA LEU A 52 5.99 -1.71 -8.05
C LEU A 52 5.91 -3.06 -7.33
N SER A 53 6.37 -3.04 -6.09
CA SER A 53 6.24 -4.13 -5.13
C SER A 53 4.94 -3.98 -4.33
N ASP A 54 4.05 -4.95 -4.46
CA ASP A 54 2.80 -4.96 -3.67
C ASP A 54 3.07 -5.18 -2.18
N ILE A 55 4.08 -5.99 -1.86
CA ILE A 55 4.44 -6.29 -0.47
C ILE A 55 4.96 -5.03 0.23
N ASP A 56 5.89 -4.30 -0.38
CA ASP A 56 6.46 -3.08 0.23
C ASP A 56 5.38 -2.01 0.42
N ASN A 57 4.51 -1.83 -0.57
CA ASN A 57 3.38 -0.91 -0.48
C ASN A 57 2.38 -1.32 0.61
N ALA A 58 2.15 -2.62 0.79
CA ALA A 58 1.29 -3.14 1.83
C ALA A 58 1.91 -2.91 3.23
N VAL A 59 3.21 -3.14 3.41
CA VAL A 59 3.96 -2.86 4.65
C VAL A 59 3.83 -1.39 5.04
N LEU A 60 4.07 -0.47 4.11
CA LEU A 60 3.93 0.98 4.35
C LEU A 60 2.51 1.34 4.81
N CYS A 61 1.51 0.79 4.14
CA CYS A 61 0.11 0.99 4.50
C CYS A 61 -0.23 0.41 5.88
N ALA A 62 0.24 -0.81 6.15
CA ALA A 62 -0.02 -1.55 7.37
C ALA A 62 0.58 -0.81 8.56
N ASN A 63 1.87 -0.47 8.51
CA ASN A 63 2.58 0.23 9.58
C ASN A 63 1.92 1.57 9.93
N LYS A 64 1.52 2.36 8.92
CA LYS A 64 0.83 3.63 9.17
C LYS A 64 -0.51 3.42 9.86
N LYS A 65 -1.30 2.42 9.42
CA LYS A 65 -2.64 2.17 9.97
C LYS A 65 -2.58 1.51 11.35
N ALA A 66 -1.66 0.58 11.56
CA ALA A 66 -1.47 -0.18 12.80
C ALA A 66 -1.28 0.72 14.02
N ARG A 67 -0.60 1.86 13.87
CA ARG A 67 -0.46 2.87 14.94
C ARG A 67 -1.80 3.36 15.50
N SER A 68 -2.81 3.52 14.64
CA SER A 68 -4.16 3.92 15.07
C SER A 68 -4.99 2.79 15.68
N LEU A 69 -4.48 1.55 15.62
CA LEU A 69 -5.16 0.33 16.06
C LEU A 69 -4.46 -0.32 17.26
N SER A 70 -3.40 0.29 17.81
CA SER A 70 -2.53 -0.33 18.84
C SER A 70 -3.24 -0.71 20.14
N ARG A 71 -4.37 -0.07 20.46
CA ARG A 71 -5.15 -0.34 21.67
C ARG A 71 -6.22 -1.42 21.49
N LEU A 72 -6.36 -1.96 20.28
CA LEU A 72 -7.37 -2.96 19.99
C LEU A 72 -6.86 -4.37 20.31
N GLY A 73 -7.78 -5.27 20.66
CA GLY A 73 -7.49 -6.69 20.70
C GLY A 73 -7.13 -7.25 19.32
N LYS A 74 -6.45 -8.40 19.30
CA LYS A 74 -5.91 -9.03 18.09
C LYS A 74 -6.96 -9.17 16.98
N ASP A 75 -8.13 -9.70 17.29
CA ASP A 75 -9.16 -9.97 16.27
C ASP A 75 -9.67 -8.68 15.61
N ASP A 76 -9.91 -7.63 16.40
CA ASP A 76 -10.35 -6.32 15.90
C ASP A 76 -9.23 -5.62 15.10
N PHE A 77 -7.98 -5.77 15.53
CA PHE A 77 -6.81 -5.29 14.79
C PHE A 77 -6.74 -5.93 13.41
N TYR A 78 -6.79 -7.27 13.35
CA TYR A 78 -6.71 -8.03 12.10
C TYR A 78 -7.87 -7.67 11.17
N LYS A 79 -9.11 -7.70 11.65
CA LYS A 79 -10.31 -7.40 10.86
C LYS A 79 -10.28 -5.98 10.28
N LYS A 80 -9.89 -4.98 11.08
CA LYS A 80 -9.84 -3.58 10.62
C LYS A 80 -8.69 -3.34 9.65
N LEU A 81 -7.53 -3.94 9.91
CA LEU A 81 -6.35 -3.77 9.05
C LEU A 81 -6.52 -4.50 7.71
N GLU A 82 -7.10 -5.69 7.72
CA GLU A 82 -7.47 -6.44 6.51
C GLU A 82 -8.42 -5.64 5.62
N GLY A 83 -9.55 -5.17 6.17
CA GLY A 83 -10.49 -4.36 5.40
C GLY A 83 -9.86 -3.09 4.83
N TYR A 84 -8.91 -2.48 5.57
CA TYR A 84 -8.15 -1.33 5.10
C TYR A 84 -7.24 -1.67 3.90
N LEU A 85 -6.54 -2.80 3.93
CA LEU A 85 -5.66 -3.24 2.85
C LEU A 85 -6.45 -3.70 1.61
N GLN A 86 -7.56 -4.41 1.80
CA GLN A 86 -8.42 -4.85 0.69
C GLN A 86 -9.00 -3.66 -0.11
N ARG A 87 -9.41 -2.58 0.57
CA ARG A 87 -9.86 -1.34 -0.11
C ARG A 87 -8.75 -0.62 -0.90
N ARG A 88 -7.49 -1.00 -0.68
CA ARG A 88 -6.32 -0.54 -1.47
C ARG A 88 -5.90 -1.55 -2.54
N GLY A 89 -6.65 -2.64 -2.68
CA GLY A 89 -6.50 -3.66 -3.71
C GLY A 89 -5.41 -4.69 -3.44
N PHE A 90 -4.85 -4.74 -2.23
CA PHE A 90 -3.89 -5.79 -1.89
C PHE A 90 -4.58 -7.16 -1.83
N SER A 91 -3.88 -8.20 -2.27
CA SER A 91 -4.41 -9.56 -2.22
C SER A 91 -4.57 -10.03 -0.78
N PHE A 92 -5.39 -11.07 -0.60
CA PHE A 92 -5.58 -11.71 0.69
C PHE A 92 -4.25 -12.23 1.27
N SER A 93 -3.44 -12.90 0.45
CA SER A 93 -2.16 -13.48 0.87
C SER A 93 -1.20 -12.42 1.39
N ILE A 94 -0.97 -11.34 0.64
CA ILE A 94 -0.11 -10.23 1.04
C ILE A 94 -0.66 -9.59 2.31
N SER A 95 -1.97 -9.32 2.35
CA SER A 95 -2.61 -8.70 3.51
C SER A 95 -2.40 -9.52 4.78
N ARG A 96 -2.60 -10.85 4.74
CA ARG A 96 -2.35 -11.72 5.90
C ARG A 96 -0.92 -11.61 6.42
N THR A 97 0.07 -11.67 5.52
CA THR A 97 1.49 -11.58 5.88
C THR A 97 1.79 -10.27 6.61
N VAL A 98 1.46 -9.12 5.99
CA VAL A 98 1.80 -7.82 6.59
C VAL A 98 0.98 -7.48 7.84
N ILE A 99 -0.22 -8.02 8.00
CA ILE A 99 -1.00 -7.84 9.23
C ILE A 99 -0.32 -8.56 10.40
N SER A 100 0.19 -9.77 10.18
CA SER A 100 0.91 -10.52 11.21
C SER A 100 2.15 -9.77 11.66
N GLU A 101 2.98 -9.34 10.70
CA GLU A 101 4.19 -8.56 10.99
C GLU A 101 3.86 -7.25 11.73
N ALA A 102 2.82 -6.52 11.29
CA ALA A 102 2.41 -5.28 11.93
C ALA A 102 1.86 -5.49 13.35
N TRP A 103 1.26 -6.64 13.64
CA TRP A 103 0.82 -7.00 14.99
C TRP A 103 2.02 -7.24 15.90
N ASP A 104 2.97 -8.06 15.47
CA ASP A 104 4.15 -8.44 16.25
C ASP A 104 5.04 -7.22 16.59
N LEU A 105 5.18 -6.29 15.63
CA LEU A 105 5.86 -5.01 15.83
C LEU A 105 5.16 -4.12 16.87
N ASN A 106 3.82 -4.14 16.89
CA ASN A 106 3.03 -3.36 17.85
C ASN A 106 3.21 -3.89 19.28
N GLN A 107 3.17 -5.21 19.45
CA GLN A 107 3.39 -5.86 20.75
C GLN A 107 4.81 -5.60 21.28
N SER A 108 5.82 -5.72 20.41
CA SER A 108 7.21 -5.42 20.75
C SER A 108 7.42 -3.95 21.17
N SER A 109 6.74 -3.02 20.49
CA SER A 109 6.79 -1.59 20.84
C SER A 109 6.16 -1.31 22.21
N PHE A 110 5.07 -2.00 22.54
CA PHE A 110 4.38 -1.85 23.82
C PHE A 110 5.21 -2.38 24.99
N GLN A 111 5.86 -3.55 24.80
CA GLN A 111 6.72 -4.15 25.82
C GLN A 111 7.94 -3.26 26.13
N ASN A 112 8.63 -2.75 25.11
CA ASN A 112 9.78 -1.85 25.30
C ASN A 112 9.41 -0.57 26.05
N THR A 113 8.21 -0.01 25.85
CA THR A 113 7.77 1.16 26.61
C THR A 113 7.43 0.84 28.06
N ALA A 114 6.88 -0.34 28.34
CA ALA A 114 6.59 -0.77 29.71
C ALA A 114 7.88 -1.05 30.49
N ASP A 115 8.88 -1.66 29.84
CA ASP A 115 10.17 -1.96 30.45
C ASP A 115 10.96 -0.67 30.75
N ALA A 116 10.88 0.34 29.88
CA ALA A 116 11.56 1.63 30.08
C ALA A 116 10.93 2.52 31.17
N ILE A 117 9.67 2.29 31.56
CA ILE A 117 8.97 3.04 32.62
C ILE A 117 9.17 2.38 34.00
N ASN A 118 9.47 1.08 34.03
CA ASN A 118 9.68 0.31 35.25
C ASN A 118 11.16 0.27 35.72
N LEU A 119 12.02 1.12 35.14
CA LEU A 119 13.44 1.34 35.47
C LEU A 119 13.64 2.75 36.02
#